data_AF-A0A7E6EUU2-F1
#
_entry.id   AF-A0A7E6EUU2-F1
#
_cell.length_a   1.000
_cell.length_b   1.000
_cell.length_c   1.000
_cell.angle_alpha   90.00
_cell.angle_beta   90.00
_cell.angle_gamma   90.00
#
_symmetry.space_group_name_H-M   'P 1'
#
loop_
_entity.id
_entity.type
_entity.pdbx_description
1 polymer ?
#
loop_
_entity_poly.entity_id
_entity_poly.type
_entity_poly.pdbx_seq_one_letter_code
_entity_poly.pdbx_strand_id
1 'polypeptide(L)'
;MGIENNLAKVQILLTEGANVNTKDHAGWTPLHEACNHGYEKIAKVLLDNGALINTPGSENDTALHDAVRNGRIGCVKLLVSHGACQTLRNAHGLMAKDYAFTDAMKEALTTDVLVTSSTPELQSSAYTDGGPICILATAFSRDLKVELRKLASVINAKIVDDVSPEVTHVVIGVNKDGLCPRTLKYLKAVLAGKWIVTLDWLRTCVEYGYQVSEEPFEVAGSTSNPFSFAPFKGRMNKLKQLPRLFDGCQFYFHGAFNSPVPTKEELMDLVKQGGGHVLSREPRLHTLDELNLTVPYHAVNCDNNISQCGLFIVYAEKTHDLTFHQHPKLCTVSVSCLMESIATFFLCKLYGIIPQL
;
A
#
# COMPACT_ATOMS: atom_id res chain seq x y z
N MET A 1 26.39 -18.62 16.96
CA MET A 1 27.56 -17.79 16.59
C MET A 1 26.99 -16.39 16.35
N GLY A 2 27.06 -15.52 17.36
CA GLY A 2 26.31 -14.25 17.40
C GLY A 2 26.92 -13.22 16.47
N ILE A 3 26.07 -12.54 15.70
CA ILE A 3 26.45 -11.56 14.68
C ILE A 3 26.71 -10.22 15.41
N GLU A 4 27.87 -10.10 16.05
CA GLU A 4 28.23 -8.87 16.76
C GLU A 4 28.61 -7.75 15.78
N ASN A 5 27.85 -6.64 15.82
CA ASN A 5 28.26 -5.25 15.62
C ASN A 5 29.49 -4.98 14.71
N ASN A 6 29.49 -5.51 13.48
CA ASN A 6 30.63 -5.36 12.58
C ASN A 6 30.45 -4.15 11.66
N LEU A 7 30.65 -2.95 12.22
CA LEU A 7 30.59 -1.68 11.51
C LEU A 7 31.45 -1.68 10.23
N ALA A 8 32.64 -2.29 10.28
CA ALA A 8 33.54 -2.38 9.13
C ALA A 8 32.92 -3.20 7.98
N LYS A 9 32.31 -4.35 8.28
CA LYS A 9 31.59 -5.14 7.27
C LYS A 9 30.39 -4.40 6.69
N VAL A 10 29.62 -3.68 7.52
CA VAL A 10 28.49 -2.88 7.04
C VAL A 10 28.98 -1.81 6.07
N GLN A 11 30.04 -1.07 6.41
CA GLN A 11 30.62 -0.06 5.53
C GLN A 11 31.15 -0.64 4.22
N ILE A 12 31.83 -1.79 4.26
CA ILE A 12 32.30 -2.49 3.06
C ILE A 12 31.12 -2.85 2.15
N LEU A 13 30.08 -3.50 2.70
CA LEU A 13 28.91 -3.91 1.93
C LEU A 13 28.19 -2.72 1.29
N LEU A 14 28.05 -1.60 2.01
CA LEU A 14 27.46 -0.38 1.45
C LEU A 14 28.32 0.22 0.34
N THR A 15 29.65 0.21 0.49
CA THR A 15 30.59 0.65 -0.55
C THR A 15 30.54 -0.25 -1.79
N GLU A 16 30.27 -1.54 -1.60
CA GLU A 16 30.06 -2.52 -2.66
C GLU A 16 28.64 -2.46 -3.28
N GLY A 17 27.81 -1.50 -2.88
CA GLY A 17 26.49 -1.24 -3.48
C GLY A 17 25.33 -2.05 -2.87
N ALA A 18 25.50 -2.61 -1.67
CA ALA A 18 24.40 -3.25 -0.96
C ALA A 18 23.27 -2.26 -0.69
N ASN A 19 22.02 -2.67 -0.97
CA ASN A 19 20.86 -1.81 -0.73
C ASN A 19 20.57 -1.72 0.78
N VAL A 20 20.78 -0.52 1.33
CA VAL A 20 20.59 -0.17 2.76
C VAL A 20 19.16 -0.40 3.27
N ASN A 21 18.17 -0.46 2.37
CA ASN A 21 16.74 -0.60 2.68
C ASN A 21 16.19 -2.01 2.39
N THR A 22 17.06 -2.98 2.13
CA THR A 22 16.65 -4.37 1.89
C THR A 22 15.86 -4.90 3.09
N LYS A 23 14.72 -5.55 2.83
CA LYS A 23 13.92 -6.20 3.87
C LYS A 23 14.23 -7.69 3.94
N ASP A 24 14.33 -8.23 5.14
CA ASP A 24 14.33 -9.67 5.37
C ASP A 24 12.92 -10.27 5.27
N HIS A 25 12.79 -11.58 5.55
CA HIS A 25 11.51 -12.28 5.48
C HIS A 25 10.50 -11.84 6.56
N ALA A 26 10.96 -11.23 7.65
CA ALA A 26 10.13 -10.64 8.70
C ALA A 26 9.76 -9.17 8.39
N GLY A 27 10.25 -8.62 7.27
CA GLY A 27 10.02 -7.25 6.86
C GLY A 27 10.99 -6.24 7.47
N TRP A 28 11.99 -6.69 8.22
CA TRP A 28 12.97 -5.83 8.88
C TRP A 28 14.02 -5.31 7.90
N THR A 29 14.36 -4.04 8.03
CA THR A 29 15.53 -3.46 7.35
C THR A 29 16.76 -3.51 8.26
N PRO A 30 17.98 -3.33 7.72
CA PRO A 30 19.18 -3.16 8.55
C PRO A 30 19.04 -2.11 9.65
N LEU A 31 18.24 -1.06 9.44
CA LEU A 31 17.98 -0.03 10.44
C LEU A 31 17.13 -0.56 11.60
N HIS A 32 16.14 -1.42 11.34
CA HIS A 32 15.36 -2.08 12.40
C HIS A 32 16.28 -2.95 13.26
N GLU A 33 17.13 -3.76 12.62
CA GLU A 33 18.07 -4.65 13.31
C GLU A 33 19.02 -3.86 14.22
N ALA A 34 19.59 -2.77 13.71
CA ALA A 34 20.48 -1.89 14.45
C ALA A 34 19.76 -1.20 15.63
N CYS A 35 18.54 -0.72 15.42
CA CYS A 35 17.76 -0.03 16.43
C CYS A 35 17.18 -0.96 17.50
N ASN A 36 16.84 -2.20 17.15
CA ASN A 36 16.40 -3.24 18.09
C ASN A 36 17.53 -3.64 19.06
N HIS A 37 18.76 -3.76 18.54
CA HIS A 37 19.92 -4.20 19.32
C HIS A 37 20.75 -3.05 19.94
N GLY A 38 20.44 -1.79 19.60
CA GLY A 38 21.13 -0.62 20.15
C GLY A 38 22.48 -0.32 19.47
N TYR A 39 22.68 -0.75 18.23
CA TYR A 39 23.90 -0.50 17.46
C TYR A 39 23.90 0.92 16.86
N GLU A 40 24.00 1.93 17.72
CA GLU A 40 23.89 3.35 17.36
C GLU A 40 24.85 3.75 16.22
N LYS A 41 26.10 3.29 16.25
CA LYS A 41 27.08 3.60 15.18
C LYS A 41 26.69 2.99 13.83
N ILE A 42 26.11 1.79 13.83
CA ILE A 42 25.61 1.15 12.60
C ILE A 42 24.37 1.89 12.12
N ALA A 43 23.41 2.17 13.01
CA ALA A 43 22.23 2.95 12.68
C ALA A 43 22.59 4.31 12.07
N LYS A 44 23.61 5.00 12.61
CA LYS A 44 24.12 6.25 12.06
C LYS A 44 24.67 6.06 10.64
N VAL A 45 25.54 5.07 10.41
CA VAL A 45 26.08 4.79 9.07
C VAL A 45 24.97 4.45 8.09
N LEU A 46 23.96 3.67 8.49
CA LEU A 46 22.82 3.33 7.64
C LEU A 46 22.02 4.58 7.26
N LEU A 47 21.72 5.47 8.22
CA LEU A 47 21.03 6.74 7.97
C LEU A 47 21.85 7.66 7.06
N ASP A 48 23.14 7.80 7.33
CA ASP A 48 24.06 8.59 6.51
C ASP A 48 24.19 8.04 5.07
N ASN A 49 23.84 6.77 4.84
CA ASN A 49 23.79 6.11 3.53
C ASN A 49 22.36 5.94 2.97
N GLY A 50 21.39 6.71 3.46
CA GLY A 50 20.04 6.77 2.87
C GLY A 50 19.06 5.71 3.36
N ALA A 51 19.26 5.16 4.57
CA ALA A 51 18.23 4.33 5.20
C ALA A 51 16.94 5.14 5.42
N LEU A 52 15.83 4.58 4.97
CA LEU A 52 14.49 5.18 5.09
C LEU A 52 14.01 5.05 6.54
N ILE A 53 14.16 6.13 7.29
CA ILE A 53 13.99 6.20 8.76
C ILE A 53 12.61 5.74 9.27
N ASN A 54 11.56 5.92 8.47
CA ASN A 54 10.17 5.62 8.82
C ASN A 54 9.64 4.35 8.13
N THR A 55 10.52 3.52 7.55
CA THR A 55 10.10 2.27 6.90
C THR A 55 9.39 1.37 7.92
N PRO A 56 8.22 0.82 7.59
CA PRO A 56 7.56 -0.15 8.47
C PRO A 56 8.21 -1.53 8.34
N GLY A 57 8.57 -2.10 9.48
CA GLY A 57 9.08 -3.45 9.67
C GLY A 57 7.99 -4.47 10.00
N SER A 58 8.34 -5.47 10.81
CA SER A 58 7.37 -6.43 11.33
C SER A 58 6.30 -5.72 12.15
N GLU A 59 5.05 -6.17 12.04
CA GLU A 59 3.90 -5.54 12.72
C GLU A 59 3.77 -4.03 12.48
N ASN A 60 4.28 -3.52 11.36
CA ASN A 60 4.30 -2.08 11.03
C ASN A 60 5.06 -1.21 12.05
N ASP A 61 5.92 -1.82 12.87
CA ASP A 61 6.84 -1.07 13.73
C ASP A 61 7.88 -0.35 12.88
N THR A 62 8.18 0.90 13.22
CA THR A 62 9.36 1.59 12.67
C THR A 62 10.59 1.28 13.52
N ALA A 63 11.78 1.58 13.01
CA ALA A 63 13.00 1.52 13.81
C ALA A 63 12.92 2.32 15.13
N LEU A 64 12.08 3.38 15.19
CA LEU A 64 11.80 4.12 16.42
C LEU A 64 10.96 3.31 17.41
N HIS A 65 9.96 2.54 16.94
CA HIS A 65 9.20 1.63 17.81
C HIS A 65 10.13 0.59 18.42
N ASP A 66 11.00 -0.03 17.61
CA ASP A 66 11.95 -1.04 18.09
C ASP A 66 12.94 -0.44 19.10
N ALA A 67 13.48 0.74 18.82
CA ALA A 67 14.41 1.42 19.72
C ALA A 67 13.76 1.77 21.06
N VAL A 68 12.51 2.29 21.05
CA VAL A 68 11.80 2.65 22.29
C VAL A 68 11.42 1.40 23.07
N ARG A 69 10.81 0.40 22.42
CA ARG A 69 10.38 -0.86 23.04
C ARG A 69 11.53 -1.60 23.73
N ASN A 70 12.71 -1.57 23.11
CA ASN A 70 13.89 -2.25 23.64
C ASN A 70 14.81 -1.36 24.48
N GLY A 71 14.38 -0.15 24.85
CA GLY A 71 15.14 0.71 25.76
C GLY A 71 16.43 1.30 25.17
N ARG A 72 16.55 1.39 23.84
CA ARG A 72 17.77 1.83 23.14
C ARG A 72 17.85 3.36 23.04
N ILE A 73 18.09 4.03 24.16
CA ILE A 73 18.08 5.50 24.27
C ILE A 73 18.99 6.18 23.23
N GLY A 74 20.20 5.65 22.98
CA GLY A 74 21.12 6.21 21.98
C GLY A 74 20.53 6.21 20.56
N CYS A 75 19.94 5.08 20.15
CA CYS A 75 19.23 4.98 18.88
C CYS A 75 17.98 5.87 18.83
N VAL A 76 17.24 6.03 19.93
CA VAL A 76 16.08 6.94 19.98
C VAL A 76 16.51 8.39 19.75
N LYS A 77 17.54 8.86 20.46
CA LYS A 77 18.07 10.22 20.28
C LYS A 77 18.57 10.44 18.84
N LEU A 78 19.31 9.46 18.30
CA LEU A 78 19.77 9.49 16.92
C LEU A 78 18.59 9.59 15.94
N LEU A 79 17.61 8.70 16.04
CA LEU A 79 16.44 8.68 15.15
C LEU A 79 15.63 9.98 15.24
N VAL A 80 15.37 10.48 16.45
CA VAL A 80 14.65 11.76 16.65
C VAL A 80 15.44 12.92 16.03
N SER A 81 16.76 12.98 16.23
CA SER A 81 17.60 14.02 15.63
C SER A 81 17.67 13.95 14.09
N HIS A 82 17.44 12.77 13.51
CA HIS A 82 17.34 12.54 12.07
C HIS A 82 15.88 12.62 11.54
N GLY A 83 14.93 13.10 12.35
CA GLY A 83 13.55 13.37 11.90
C GLY A 83 12.61 12.15 11.87
N ALA A 84 12.85 11.13 12.70
CA ALA A 84 11.92 10.00 12.81
C ALA A 84 10.53 10.46 13.25
N CYS A 85 9.50 9.98 12.56
CA CYS A 85 8.12 10.36 12.85
C CYS A 85 7.63 9.68 14.13
N GLN A 86 7.33 10.48 15.15
CA GLN A 86 6.91 9.98 16.46
C GLN A 86 5.41 9.63 16.56
N THR A 87 4.64 9.94 15.52
CA THR A 87 3.17 9.78 15.49
C THR A 87 2.69 8.59 14.66
N LEU A 88 3.60 7.88 13.97
CA LEU A 88 3.26 6.65 13.25
C LEU A 88 2.75 5.58 14.22
N ARG A 89 1.75 4.82 13.78
CA ARG A 89 1.14 3.74 14.55
C ARG A 89 1.49 2.40 13.92
N ASN A 90 1.87 1.45 14.77
CA ASN A 90 2.10 0.06 14.36
C ASN A 90 0.76 -0.69 14.16
N ALA A 91 0.84 -1.99 13.88
CA ALA A 91 -0.33 -2.86 13.64
C ALA A 91 -1.26 -2.98 14.85
N HIS A 92 -0.77 -2.67 16.06
CA HIS A 92 -1.56 -2.60 17.29
C HIS A 92 -2.18 -1.22 17.54
N GLY A 93 -1.97 -0.26 16.62
CA GLY A 93 -2.44 1.11 16.76
C GLY A 93 -1.61 1.95 17.75
N LEU A 94 -0.47 1.44 18.22
CA LEU A 94 0.39 2.09 19.21
C LEU A 94 1.47 2.92 18.52
N MET A 95 1.77 4.10 19.07
CA MET A 95 2.92 4.92 18.70
C MET A 95 4.16 4.47 19.47
N ALA A 96 5.35 4.83 18.99
CA ALA A 96 6.60 4.51 19.68
C ALA A 96 6.59 4.98 21.15
N LYS A 97 6.08 6.19 21.43
CA LYS A 97 5.97 6.72 22.80
C LYS A 97 5.08 5.90 23.73
N ASP A 98 4.15 5.12 23.20
CA ASP A 98 3.27 4.27 24.01
C ASP A 98 4.05 3.10 24.63
N TYR A 99 5.27 2.82 24.13
CA TYR A 99 6.24 1.88 24.71
C TYR A 99 7.27 2.55 25.65
N ALA A 100 7.18 3.87 25.89
CA ALA A 100 8.14 4.61 26.71
C ALA A 100 7.78 4.54 28.21
N PHE A 101 8.23 3.49 28.89
CA PHE A 101 7.89 3.26 30.31
C PHE A 101 8.78 4.00 31.31
N THR A 102 9.96 4.48 30.90
CA THR A 102 10.91 5.20 31.79
C THR A 102 10.96 6.69 31.47
N ASP A 103 11.23 7.52 32.48
CA ASP A 103 11.32 8.97 32.27
C ASP A 103 12.49 9.36 31.37
N ALA A 104 13.61 8.63 31.46
CA ALA A 104 14.74 8.79 30.54
C ALA A 104 14.37 8.51 29.07
N MET A 105 13.47 7.56 28.81
CA MET A 105 13.00 7.27 27.45
C MET A 105 12.02 8.33 26.95
N LYS A 106 11.12 8.81 27.82
CA LYS A 106 10.23 9.93 27.50
C LYS A 106 11.03 11.19 27.17
N GLU A 107 12.07 11.49 27.95
CA GLU A 107 12.98 12.61 27.71
C GLU A 107 13.75 12.48 26.38
N ALA A 108 14.18 11.26 26.05
CA ALA A 108 14.87 10.99 24.78
C ALA A 108 13.96 11.25 23.56
N LEU A 109 12.65 11.04 23.67
CA LEU A 109 11.66 11.35 22.63
C LEU A 109 11.36 12.86 22.53
N THR A 110 11.56 13.62 23.60
CA THR A 110 11.35 15.07 23.64
C THR A 110 12.58 15.90 23.30
N THR A 111 13.73 15.28 23.01
CA THR A 111 14.97 16.02 22.74
C THR A 111 14.82 16.82 21.44
N ASP A 112 14.77 18.15 21.56
CA ASP A 112 14.60 19.10 20.45
C ASP A 112 15.72 18.99 19.41
N VAL A 113 15.32 19.18 18.16
CA VAL A 113 16.19 19.30 16.98
C VAL A 113 17.12 20.50 17.19
N LEU A 114 18.35 20.28 17.66
CA LEU A 114 19.43 21.23 17.42
C LEU A 114 19.75 21.15 15.93
N VAL A 115 19.11 22.04 15.16
CA VAL A 115 19.47 22.35 13.78
C VAL A 115 20.91 22.88 13.80
N THR A 116 21.90 22.00 13.71
CA THR A 116 23.22 22.42 13.25
C THR A 116 23.09 22.66 11.76
N SER A 117 23.09 23.93 11.40
CA SER A 117 23.16 24.46 10.05
C SER A 117 24.38 23.90 9.31
N SER A 118 24.21 22.74 8.71
CA SER A 118 24.95 22.34 7.53
C SER A 118 23.90 21.67 6.65
N THR A 119 23.31 22.48 5.77
CA THR A 119 22.56 22.00 4.61
C THR A 119 23.32 20.84 4.00
N PRO A 120 22.83 19.60 4.11
CA PRO A 120 23.24 18.59 3.14
C PRO A 120 22.64 19.10 1.84
N GLU A 121 23.48 19.36 0.84
CA GLU A 121 23.02 19.36 -0.53
C GLU A 121 22.24 18.06 -0.71
N LEU A 122 20.92 18.17 -0.79
CA LEU A 122 20.10 17.06 -1.24
C LEU A 122 20.62 16.75 -2.63
N GLN A 123 21.42 15.70 -2.74
CA GLN A 123 21.49 14.96 -3.97
C GLN A 123 20.04 14.59 -4.29
N SER A 124 19.53 15.23 -5.35
CA SER A 124 18.23 14.94 -5.93
C SER A 124 18.10 13.44 -6.01
N SER A 125 17.29 12.84 -5.14
CA SER A 125 16.89 11.47 -5.33
C SER A 125 16.12 11.45 -6.64
N ALA A 126 16.69 10.75 -7.61
CA ALA A 126 16.12 10.58 -8.94
C ALA A 126 14.89 9.68 -8.86
N TYR A 127 13.81 10.12 -8.20
CA TYR A 127 12.49 9.47 -8.22
C TYR A 127 11.32 10.46 -8.10
N THR A 128 11.52 11.74 -8.40
CA THR A 128 10.42 12.54 -8.94
C THR A 128 10.57 12.52 -10.46
N ASP A 129 9.67 11.81 -11.14
CA ASP A 129 9.28 12.21 -12.48
C ASP A 129 8.70 13.61 -12.29
N GLY A 130 9.53 14.65 -12.40
CA GLY A 130 9.20 16.06 -12.18
C GLY A 130 8.22 16.61 -13.23
N GLY A 131 7.32 15.76 -13.70
CA GLY A 131 6.24 16.05 -14.60
C GLY A 131 5.06 16.71 -13.87
N PRO A 132 4.08 17.18 -14.65
CA PRO A 132 2.94 17.91 -14.12
C PRO A 132 2.11 17.04 -13.17
N ILE A 133 1.84 17.54 -11.97
CA ILE A 133 0.96 16.89 -11.00
C ILE A 133 -0.48 16.95 -11.53
N CYS A 134 -1.08 15.79 -11.77
CA CYS A 134 -2.47 15.63 -12.15
C CYS A 134 -3.23 14.84 -11.07
N ILE A 135 -4.27 15.47 -10.51
CA ILE A 135 -4.97 15.05 -9.30
C ILE A 135 -6.39 14.63 -9.62
N LEU A 136 -6.77 13.46 -9.12
CA LEU A 136 -8.15 13.04 -9.01
C LEU A 136 -8.58 13.04 -7.53
N ALA A 137 -9.67 13.73 -7.22
CA ALA A 137 -10.24 13.69 -5.87
C ALA A 137 -11.32 12.62 -5.72
N THR A 138 -11.34 11.93 -4.59
CA THR A 138 -12.41 10.98 -4.25
C THR A 138 -12.74 10.99 -2.77
N ALA A 139 -14.01 10.69 -2.43
CA ALA A 139 -14.54 10.73 -1.07
C ALA A 139 -14.45 12.09 -0.35
N PHE A 140 -14.48 13.19 -1.11
CA PHE A 140 -14.41 14.54 -0.56
C PHE A 140 -15.79 15.13 -0.24
N SER A 141 -15.89 15.81 0.90
CA SER A 141 -16.97 16.76 1.18
C SER A 141 -16.89 17.97 0.24
N ARG A 142 -17.93 18.81 0.24
CA ARG A 142 -17.90 20.07 -0.54
C ARG A 142 -16.76 20.98 -0.11
N ASP A 143 -16.50 21.06 1.20
CA ASP A 143 -15.47 21.94 1.76
C ASP A 143 -14.07 21.46 1.38
N LEU A 144 -13.80 20.16 1.47
CA LEU A 144 -12.52 19.58 1.05
C LEU A 144 -12.26 19.80 -0.46
N LYS A 145 -13.31 19.78 -1.30
CA LYS A 145 -13.15 20.10 -2.73
C LYS A 145 -12.79 21.57 -2.97
N VAL A 146 -13.28 22.49 -2.13
CA VAL A 146 -12.89 23.91 -2.20
C VAL A 146 -11.44 24.08 -1.76
N GLU A 147 -11.05 23.44 -0.67
CA GLU A 147 -9.67 23.46 -0.16
C GLU A 147 -8.68 22.88 -1.18
N LEU A 148 -9.00 21.72 -1.77
CA LEU A 148 -8.18 21.10 -2.81
C LEU A 148 -7.87 22.05 -3.97
N ARG A 149 -8.88 22.76 -4.48
CA ARG A 149 -8.70 23.68 -5.61
C ARG A 149 -7.75 24.82 -5.23
N LYS A 150 -7.82 25.32 -4.00
CA LYS A 150 -6.90 26.35 -3.50
C LYS A 150 -5.47 25.80 -3.46
N LEU A 151 -5.26 24.65 -2.82
CA LEU A 151 -3.93 24.04 -2.69
C LEU A 151 -3.33 23.68 -4.06
N ALA A 152 -4.12 23.03 -4.93
CA ALA A 152 -3.68 22.66 -6.27
C ALA A 152 -3.28 23.87 -7.13
N SER A 153 -3.96 25.02 -6.96
CA SER A 153 -3.60 26.24 -7.69
C SER A 153 -2.23 26.81 -7.30
N VAL A 154 -1.83 26.64 -6.03
CA VAL A 154 -0.53 27.13 -5.52
C VAL A 154 0.63 26.32 -6.11
N ILE A 155 0.46 25.00 -6.24
CA ILE A 155 1.49 24.10 -6.78
C ILE A 155 1.34 23.81 -8.28
N ASN A 156 0.45 24.55 -8.97
CA ASN A 156 0.15 24.38 -10.40
C ASN A 156 -0.24 22.93 -10.78
N ALA A 157 -1.02 22.26 -9.93
CA ALA A 157 -1.54 20.92 -10.21
C ALA A 157 -2.85 20.96 -11.00
N LYS A 158 -2.97 20.08 -12.01
CA LYS A 158 -4.20 19.86 -12.78
C LYS A 158 -5.17 19.01 -11.95
N ILE A 159 -6.46 19.36 -11.92
CA ILE A 159 -7.51 18.53 -11.31
C ILE A 159 -8.38 17.92 -12.42
N VAL A 160 -8.69 16.64 -12.31
CA VAL A 160 -9.59 15.91 -13.21
C VAL A 160 -10.70 15.21 -12.44
N ASP A 161 -11.79 14.89 -13.16
CA ASP A 161 -13.01 14.33 -12.56
C ASP A 161 -13.09 12.80 -12.60
N ASP A 162 -12.29 12.12 -13.43
CA ASP A 162 -12.27 10.66 -13.52
C ASP A 162 -10.84 10.10 -13.66
N VAL A 163 -10.70 8.79 -13.42
CA VAL A 163 -9.43 8.09 -13.56
C VAL A 163 -9.04 8.02 -15.04
N SER A 164 -7.88 8.59 -15.36
CA SER A 164 -7.31 8.59 -16.70
C SER A 164 -5.80 8.31 -16.65
N PRO A 165 -5.15 7.99 -17.79
CA PRO A 165 -3.72 7.72 -17.82
C PRO A 165 -2.86 8.85 -17.25
N GLU A 166 -3.27 10.10 -17.44
CA GLU A 166 -2.60 11.32 -16.96
C GLU A 166 -2.65 11.51 -15.44
N VAL A 167 -3.61 10.89 -14.73
CA VAL A 167 -3.69 11.01 -13.26
C VAL A 167 -2.40 10.49 -12.65
N THR A 168 -1.76 11.30 -11.81
CA THR A 168 -0.54 10.91 -11.08
C THR A 168 -0.88 10.57 -9.63
N HIS A 169 -1.77 11.37 -9.03
CA HIS A 169 -2.15 11.30 -7.63
C HIS A 169 -3.67 11.22 -7.50
N VAL A 170 -4.15 10.30 -6.67
CA VAL A 170 -5.52 10.26 -6.19
C VAL A 170 -5.52 10.76 -4.76
N VAL A 171 -6.10 11.93 -4.53
CA VAL A 171 -6.21 12.49 -3.19
C VAL A 171 -7.54 12.06 -2.60
N ILE A 172 -7.49 11.36 -1.46
CA ILE A 172 -8.65 10.69 -0.88
C ILE A 172 -9.06 11.30 0.46
N GLY A 173 -10.37 11.48 0.62
CA GLY A 173 -10.95 11.91 1.88
C GLY A 173 -10.98 10.75 2.87
N VAL A 174 -10.64 11.02 4.11
CA VAL A 174 -10.70 10.05 5.21
C VAL A 174 -11.89 10.37 6.12
N ASN A 175 -12.43 9.35 6.78
CA ASN A 175 -13.47 9.53 7.80
C ASN A 175 -12.86 10.09 9.11
N LYS A 176 -13.68 10.23 10.15
CA LYS A 176 -13.24 10.75 11.46
C LYS A 176 -12.16 9.88 12.13
N ASP A 177 -12.10 8.60 11.78
CA ASP A 177 -11.14 7.64 12.30
C ASP A 177 -9.86 7.58 11.45
N GLY A 178 -9.72 8.47 10.45
CA GLY A 178 -8.59 8.47 9.52
C GLY A 178 -8.67 7.37 8.45
N LEU A 179 -9.80 6.67 8.33
CA LEU A 179 -9.97 5.56 7.41
C LEU A 179 -10.48 6.02 6.04
N CYS A 180 -9.86 5.49 5.00
CA CYS A 180 -10.19 5.77 3.60
C CYS A 180 -11.35 4.88 3.12
N PRO A 181 -12.44 5.42 2.55
CA PRO A 181 -13.55 4.60 2.07
C PRO A 181 -13.24 3.93 0.72
N ARG A 182 -13.79 2.74 0.53
CA ARG A 182 -13.64 1.92 -0.69
C ARG A 182 -14.51 2.42 -1.85
N THR A 183 -14.15 3.55 -2.45
CA THR A 183 -14.82 4.09 -3.66
C THR A 183 -14.35 3.39 -4.94
N LEU A 184 -15.13 3.43 -6.04
CA LEU A 184 -14.67 2.90 -7.33
C LEU A 184 -13.40 3.57 -7.83
N LYS A 185 -13.26 4.88 -7.65
CA LYS A 185 -12.05 5.63 -8.00
C LYS A 185 -10.83 5.15 -7.21
N TYR A 186 -10.99 4.83 -5.93
CA TYR A 186 -9.94 4.21 -5.12
C TYR A 186 -9.50 2.85 -5.70
N LEU A 187 -10.47 1.97 -6.01
CA LEU A 187 -10.17 0.65 -6.58
C LEU A 187 -9.44 0.75 -7.94
N LYS A 188 -9.91 1.62 -8.83
CA LYS A 188 -9.27 1.90 -10.12
C LYS A 188 -7.84 2.43 -9.93
N ALA A 189 -7.63 3.34 -8.97
CA ALA A 189 -6.32 3.91 -8.68
C ALA A 189 -5.32 2.87 -8.16
N VAL A 190 -5.77 1.94 -7.31
CA VAL A 190 -4.98 0.80 -6.82
C VAL A 190 -4.53 -0.06 -8.01
N LEU A 191 -5.46 -0.47 -8.88
CA LEU A 191 -5.14 -1.27 -10.06
C LEU A 191 -4.19 -0.57 -11.03
N ALA A 192 -4.35 0.75 -11.19
CA ALA A 192 -3.52 1.57 -12.07
C ALA A 192 -2.14 1.93 -11.48
N GLY A 193 -1.86 1.52 -10.25
CA GLY A 193 -0.62 1.83 -9.52
C GLY A 193 -0.36 3.34 -9.47
N LYS A 194 -1.37 4.11 -9.05
CA LYS A 194 -1.25 5.56 -8.83
C LYS A 194 -0.91 5.84 -7.36
N TRP A 195 -0.33 6.99 -7.07
CA TRP A 195 -0.23 7.45 -5.69
C TRP A 195 -1.63 7.68 -5.12
N ILE A 196 -1.90 7.17 -3.92
CA ILE A 196 -3.16 7.41 -3.21
C ILE A 196 -2.83 8.02 -1.86
N VAL A 197 -2.97 9.34 -1.76
CA VAL A 197 -2.48 10.12 -0.61
C VAL A 197 -3.63 10.87 0.06
N THR A 198 -3.44 11.25 1.32
CA THR A 198 -4.36 12.17 2.00
C THR A 198 -4.16 13.61 1.51
N LEU A 199 -5.11 14.49 1.86
CA LEU A 199 -5.00 15.93 1.55
C LEU A 199 -3.79 16.59 2.24
N ASP A 200 -3.29 15.99 3.31
CA ASP A 200 -2.16 16.53 4.08
C ASP A 200 -0.88 16.62 3.25
N TRP A 201 -0.68 15.71 2.29
CA TRP A 201 0.44 15.80 1.36
C TRP A 201 0.46 17.16 0.62
N LEU A 202 -0.69 17.59 0.08
CA LEU A 202 -0.78 18.89 -0.60
C LEU A 202 -0.60 20.07 0.36
N ARG A 203 -1.14 19.96 1.58
CA ARG A 203 -0.96 21.00 2.61
C ARG A 203 0.52 21.19 2.91
N THR A 204 1.25 20.10 3.10
CA THR A 204 2.68 20.11 3.38
C THR A 204 3.50 20.58 2.18
N CYS A 205 3.15 20.18 0.94
CA CYS A 205 3.81 20.71 -0.27
C CYS A 205 3.66 22.24 -0.38
N VAL A 206 2.47 22.76 -0.09
CA VAL A 206 2.21 24.21 -0.11
C VAL A 206 2.96 24.93 1.02
N GLU A 207 2.98 24.35 2.22
CA GLU A 207 3.67 24.91 3.38
C GLU A 207 5.18 25.06 3.14
N TYR A 208 5.82 24.04 2.58
CA TYR A 208 7.26 24.08 2.31
C TYR A 208 7.63 24.73 0.97
N GLY A 209 6.66 24.94 0.08
CA GLY A 209 6.89 25.54 -1.24
C GLY A 209 7.57 24.62 -2.26
N TYR A 210 7.64 23.32 -2.00
CA TYR A 210 8.13 22.30 -2.93
C TYR A 210 7.42 20.96 -2.73
N GLN A 211 7.50 20.07 -3.72
CA GLN A 211 6.91 18.73 -3.63
C GLN A 211 7.69 17.87 -2.63
N VAL A 212 7.05 17.53 -1.51
CA VAL A 212 7.58 16.55 -0.55
C VAL A 212 7.26 15.12 -0.98
N SER A 213 8.01 14.16 -0.44
CA SER A 213 7.75 12.73 -0.66
C SER A 213 6.29 12.36 -0.34
N GLU A 214 5.66 11.58 -1.21
CA GLU A 214 4.31 11.08 -1.08
C GLU A 214 4.19 9.98 -0.02
N GLU A 215 5.27 9.21 0.21
CA GLU A 215 5.27 7.99 1.03
C GLU A 215 4.68 8.17 2.44
N PRO A 216 5.00 9.25 3.20
CA PRO A 216 4.44 9.46 4.54
C PRO A 216 2.93 9.71 4.56
N PHE A 217 2.36 10.05 3.41
CA PHE A 217 0.96 10.45 3.25
C PHE A 217 0.14 9.42 2.47
N GLU A 218 0.77 8.35 1.97
CA GLU A 218 0.09 7.28 1.26
C GLU A 218 -0.84 6.52 2.21
N VAL A 219 -2.09 6.29 1.78
CA VAL A 219 -3.05 5.58 2.61
C VAL A 219 -2.68 4.09 2.70
N ALA A 220 -2.66 3.57 3.91
CA ALA A 220 -2.31 2.17 4.17
C ALA A 220 -3.38 1.17 3.70
N GLY A 221 -4.62 1.60 3.48
CA GLY A 221 -5.70 0.70 3.09
C GLY A 221 -7.06 1.38 3.08
N SER A 222 -8.13 0.59 3.15
CA SER A 222 -9.50 1.10 3.15
C SER A 222 -10.24 0.76 4.44
N THR A 223 -11.45 1.29 4.62
CA THR A 223 -12.31 1.03 5.79
C THR A 223 -12.56 -0.45 6.06
N SER A 224 -12.61 -1.31 5.03
CA SER A 224 -12.76 -2.76 5.23
C SER A 224 -11.46 -3.46 5.65
N ASN A 225 -10.33 -2.87 5.29
CA ASN A 225 -9.01 -3.45 5.50
C ASN A 225 -7.97 -2.31 5.62
N PRO A 226 -7.85 -1.69 6.81
CA PRO A 226 -7.07 -0.46 6.98
C PRO A 226 -5.56 -0.61 6.74
N PHE A 227 -5.04 -1.82 6.88
CA PHE A 227 -3.62 -2.15 6.78
C PHE A 227 -3.34 -3.13 5.63
N SER A 228 -4.14 -3.05 4.56
CA SER A 228 -3.99 -3.95 3.41
C SER A 228 -2.75 -3.64 2.56
N PHE A 229 -2.25 -2.41 2.66
CA PHE A 229 -1.20 -1.79 1.86
C PHE A 229 -1.46 -1.88 0.35
N ALA A 230 -2.74 -1.93 -0.05
CA ALA A 230 -3.10 -2.12 -1.46
C ALA A 230 -2.61 -1.00 -2.39
N PRO A 231 -2.66 0.30 -2.04
CA PRO A 231 -2.10 1.35 -2.89
C PRO A 231 -0.60 1.16 -3.15
N PHE A 232 0.17 0.93 -2.08
CA PHE A 232 1.59 0.61 -2.14
C PHE A 232 1.86 -0.62 -3.01
N LYS A 233 1.15 -1.73 -2.78
CA LYS A 233 1.29 -2.98 -3.56
C LYS A 233 1.00 -2.74 -5.04
N GLY A 234 -0.07 -2.01 -5.37
CA GLY A 234 -0.43 -1.67 -6.74
C GLY A 234 0.64 -0.84 -7.45
N ARG A 235 1.18 0.19 -6.79
CA ARG A 235 2.31 0.97 -7.32
C ARG A 235 3.55 0.12 -7.52
N MET A 236 3.95 -0.65 -6.51
CA MET A 236 5.14 -1.49 -6.59
C MET A 236 5.03 -2.54 -7.69
N ASN A 237 3.84 -3.12 -7.88
CA ASN A 237 3.58 -4.05 -8.99
C ASN A 237 3.84 -3.38 -10.34
N LYS A 238 3.35 -2.16 -10.52
CA LYS A 238 3.54 -1.38 -11.75
C LYS A 238 4.99 -0.95 -11.95
N LEU A 239 5.66 -0.45 -10.92
CA LEU A 239 7.07 -0.04 -10.98
C LEU A 239 7.98 -1.21 -11.35
N LYS A 240 7.68 -2.41 -10.84
CA LYS A 240 8.37 -3.66 -11.18
C LYS A 240 7.93 -4.25 -12.52
N GLN A 241 7.00 -3.62 -13.23
CA GLN A 241 6.44 -4.07 -14.51
C GLN A 241 5.89 -5.50 -14.46
N LEU A 242 5.29 -5.88 -13.32
CA LEU A 242 4.69 -7.20 -13.13
C LEU A 242 3.30 -7.28 -13.78
N PRO A 243 2.81 -8.50 -14.09
CA PRO A 243 1.43 -8.70 -14.54
C PRO A 243 0.40 -8.06 -13.61
N ARG A 244 -0.72 -7.63 -14.17
CA ARG A 244 -1.78 -6.95 -13.40
C ARG A 244 -2.54 -7.95 -12.51
N LEU A 245 -3.27 -7.43 -11.53
CA LEU A 245 -3.91 -8.24 -10.47
C LEU A 245 -4.73 -9.44 -10.98
N PHE A 246 -5.45 -9.26 -12.09
CA PHE A 246 -6.32 -10.26 -12.70
C PHE A 246 -5.74 -10.85 -13.99
N ASP A 247 -4.44 -10.67 -14.23
CA ASP A 247 -3.77 -11.30 -15.36
C ASP A 247 -3.89 -12.82 -15.27
N GLY A 248 -4.36 -13.43 -16.36
CA GLY A 248 -4.68 -14.84 -16.43
C GLY A 248 -6.11 -15.23 -16.00
N CYS A 249 -6.91 -14.28 -15.50
CA CYS A 249 -8.28 -14.53 -15.04
C CYS A 249 -9.35 -14.16 -16.08
N GLN A 250 -10.45 -14.91 -16.09
CA GLN A 250 -11.63 -14.67 -16.92
C GLN A 250 -12.88 -14.55 -16.04
N PHE A 251 -13.74 -13.58 -16.32
CA PHE A 251 -14.89 -13.24 -15.49
C PHE A 251 -16.18 -13.22 -16.31
N TYR A 252 -17.20 -13.91 -15.82
CA TYR A 252 -18.58 -13.77 -16.26
C TYR A 252 -19.40 -13.11 -15.15
N PHE A 253 -20.30 -12.20 -15.51
CA PHE A 253 -21.13 -11.47 -14.55
C PHE A 253 -22.59 -11.95 -14.65
N HIS A 254 -23.02 -12.71 -13.64
CA HIS A 254 -24.32 -13.36 -13.55
C HIS A 254 -25.38 -12.47 -12.91
N GLY A 255 -26.58 -12.45 -13.50
CA GLY A 255 -27.72 -11.71 -12.95
C GLY A 255 -27.64 -10.19 -13.09
N ALA A 256 -28.41 -9.50 -12.25
CA ALA A 256 -28.55 -8.05 -12.25
C ALA A 256 -27.72 -7.39 -11.13
N PHE A 257 -27.08 -6.27 -11.46
CA PHE A 257 -26.20 -5.52 -10.57
C PHE A 257 -26.81 -4.13 -10.32
N ASN A 258 -27.56 -4.02 -9.23
CA ASN A 258 -28.30 -2.81 -8.87
C ASN A 258 -27.75 -2.21 -7.56
N SER A 259 -27.99 -0.91 -7.38
CA SER A 259 -27.65 -0.18 -6.15
C SER A 259 -28.08 -0.95 -4.89
N PRO A 260 -27.21 -1.07 -3.87
CA PRO A 260 -25.97 -0.31 -3.64
C PRO A 260 -24.70 -0.90 -4.27
N VAL A 261 -24.81 -1.98 -5.05
CA VAL A 261 -23.66 -2.62 -5.72
C VAL A 261 -23.30 -1.83 -6.99
N PRO A 262 -22.00 -1.71 -7.37
CA PRO A 262 -21.62 -1.13 -8.65
C PRO A 262 -22.32 -1.79 -9.84
N THR A 263 -22.53 -1.04 -10.92
CA THR A 263 -23.18 -1.58 -12.12
C THR A 263 -22.31 -2.64 -12.79
N LYS A 264 -22.93 -3.44 -13.67
CA LYS A 264 -22.22 -4.46 -14.45
C LYS A 264 -21.07 -3.85 -15.25
N GLU A 265 -21.29 -2.68 -15.85
CA GLU A 265 -20.30 -1.95 -16.65
C GLU A 265 -19.12 -1.49 -15.79
N GLU A 266 -19.39 -0.96 -14.59
CA GLU A 266 -18.34 -0.53 -13.65
C GLU A 266 -17.48 -1.70 -13.18
N LEU A 267 -18.09 -2.86 -12.90
CA LEU A 267 -17.36 -4.07 -12.51
C LEU A 267 -16.53 -4.64 -13.67
N MET A 268 -17.08 -4.65 -14.88
CA MET A 268 -16.35 -5.05 -16.09
C MET A 268 -15.16 -4.14 -16.35
N ASP A 269 -15.31 -2.83 -16.12
CA ASP A 269 -14.21 -1.86 -16.22
C ASP A 269 -13.11 -2.15 -15.20
N LEU A 270 -13.45 -2.42 -13.94
CA LEU A 270 -12.46 -2.82 -12.92
C LEU A 270 -11.69 -4.09 -13.32
N VAL A 271 -12.40 -5.12 -13.80
CA VAL A 271 -11.77 -6.36 -14.26
C VAL A 271 -10.78 -6.09 -15.39
N LYS A 272 -11.20 -5.33 -16.41
CA LYS A 272 -10.34 -4.97 -17.55
C LYS A 272 -9.13 -4.15 -17.13
N GLN A 273 -9.31 -3.18 -16.24
CA GLN A 273 -8.20 -2.38 -15.71
C GLN A 273 -7.21 -3.25 -14.93
N GLY A 274 -7.70 -4.24 -14.19
CA GLY A 274 -6.88 -5.24 -13.51
C GLY A 274 -6.26 -6.31 -14.42
N GLY A 275 -6.48 -6.27 -15.73
CA GLY A 275 -5.89 -7.22 -16.70
C GLY A 275 -6.69 -8.50 -16.91
N GLY A 276 -7.89 -8.61 -16.33
CA GLY A 276 -8.77 -9.76 -16.52
C GLY A 276 -9.59 -9.68 -17.80
N HIS A 277 -9.99 -10.85 -18.31
CA HIS A 277 -10.86 -10.96 -19.47
C HIS A 277 -12.32 -11.05 -19.05
N VAL A 278 -13.22 -10.39 -19.78
CA VAL A 278 -14.67 -10.43 -19.51
C VAL A 278 -15.37 -11.30 -20.55
N LEU A 279 -16.08 -12.31 -20.08
CA LEU A 279 -16.85 -13.24 -20.90
C LEU A 279 -18.24 -12.72 -21.21
N SER A 280 -18.67 -12.91 -22.46
CA SER A 280 -20.02 -12.55 -22.93
C SER A 280 -21.07 -13.60 -22.62
N ARG A 281 -20.66 -14.83 -22.30
CA ARG A 281 -21.54 -15.96 -22.03
C ARG A 281 -21.06 -16.73 -20.81
N GLU A 282 -22.01 -17.34 -20.13
CA GLU A 282 -21.70 -18.21 -19.00
C GLU A 282 -20.92 -19.45 -19.46
N PRO A 283 -19.82 -19.80 -18.76
CA PRO A 283 -19.05 -21.00 -19.07
C PRO A 283 -19.84 -22.28 -18.88
N ARG A 284 -19.69 -23.24 -19.81
CA ARG A 284 -20.37 -24.54 -19.73
C ARG A 284 -19.47 -25.58 -19.05
N LEU A 285 -19.95 -26.19 -17.98
CA LEU A 285 -19.16 -27.15 -17.18
C LEU A 285 -18.51 -28.26 -18.01
N HIS A 286 -19.25 -28.88 -18.94
CA HIS A 286 -18.75 -30.00 -19.76
C HIS A 286 -17.61 -29.62 -20.71
N THR A 287 -17.33 -28.33 -20.91
CA THR A 287 -16.24 -27.84 -21.77
C THR A 287 -15.00 -27.40 -21.00
N LEU A 288 -15.08 -27.34 -19.66
CA LEU A 288 -14.03 -26.72 -18.83
C LEU A 288 -12.73 -27.52 -18.81
N ASP A 289 -12.79 -28.85 -18.89
CA ASP A 289 -11.58 -29.68 -18.90
C ASP A 289 -10.75 -29.46 -20.18
N GLU A 290 -11.41 -29.19 -21.30
CA GLU A 290 -10.79 -28.93 -22.61
C GLU A 290 -10.26 -27.48 -22.75
N LEU A 291 -10.68 -26.58 -21.85
CA LEU A 291 -10.22 -25.20 -21.85
C LEU A 291 -8.77 -25.10 -21.35
N ASN A 292 -7.87 -24.67 -22.23
CA ASN A 292 -6.53 -24.21 -21.88
C ASN A 292 -6.61 -22.80 -21.31
N LEU A 293 -6.81 -22.70 -20.00
CA LEU A 293 -6.78 -21.43 -19.27
C LEU A 293 -5.34 -21.02 -18.98
N THR A 294 -5.10 -19.71 -19.07
CA THR A 294 -3.89 -19.07 -18.54
C THR A 294 -3.86 -19.17 -17.02
N VAL A 295 -2.68 -19.29 -16.44
CA VAL A 295 -2.50 -19.34 -14.98
C VAL A 295 -2.61 -17.93 -14.40
N PRO A 296 -3.46 -17.69 -13.39
CA PRO A 296 -3.51 -16.40 -12.73
C PRO A 296 -2.19 -16.05 -12.04
N TYR A 297 -1.54 -14.96 -12.44
CA TYR A 297 -0.20 -14.61 -11.93
C TYR A 297 -0.19 -14.33 -10.42
N HIS A 298 -1.24 -13.66 -9.91
CA HIS A 298 -1.36 -13.29 -8.50
C HIS A 298 -1.99 -14.38 -7.63
N ALA A 299 -2.25 -15.58 -8.17
CA ALA A 299 -2.71 -16.71 -7.37
C ALA A 299 -1.59 -17.16 -6.43
N VAL A 300 -1.87 -17.17 -5.12
CA VAL A 300 -0.90 -17.67 -4.14
C VAL A 300 -1.00 -19.19 -4.05
N ASN A 301 0.13 -19.88 -4.20
CA ASN A 301 0.26 -21.33 -4.14
C ASN A 301 0.00 -21.97 -2.76
N CYS A 302 -0.45 -21.20 -1.76
CA CYS A 302 -0.65 -21.71 -0.40
C CYS A 302 -1.90 -22.61 -0.28
N ASP A 303 -2.89 -22.39 -1.14
CA ASP A 303 -4.08 -23.23 -1.24
C ASP A 303 -4.09 -23.86 -2.63
N ASN A 304 -3.77 -25.16 -2.72
CA ASN A 304 -3.42 -25.93 -3.93
C ASN A 304 -4.35 -25.84 -5.18
N ASN A 305 -5.40 -25.02 -5.19
CA ASN A 305 -6.41 -24.95 -6.25
C ASN A 305 -6.56 -23.60 -6.96
N ILE A 306 -6.07 -22.46 -6.43
CA ILE A 306 -6.32 -21.14 -7.08
C ILE A 306 -5.50 -20.96 -8.36
N SER A 307 -4.28 -21.50 -8.41
CA SER A 307 -3.46 -21.45 -9.63
C SER A 307 -4.08 -22.23 -10.80
N GLN A 308 -5.01 -23.14 -10.52
CA GLN A 308 -5.80 -23.86 -11.52
C GLN A 308 -7.16 -23.18 -11.81
N CYS A 309 -7.59 -22.25 -10.96
CA CYS A 309 -8.87 -21.58 -11.02
C CYS A 309 -8.76 -20.21 -11.72
N GLY A 310 -8.82 -20.22 -13.05
CA GLY A 310 -8.74 -19.01 -13.87
C GLY A 310 -10.10 -18.40 -14.24
N LEU A 311 -11.22 -19.04 -13.90
CA LEU A 311 -12.56 -18.66 -14.35
C LEU A 311 -13.47 -18.30 -13.18
N PHE A 312 -14.13 -17.15 -13.27
CA PHE A 312 -14.94 -16.61 -12.18
C PHE A 312 -16.34 -16.23 -12.66
N ILE A 313 -17.37 -16.77 -12.02
CA ILE A 313 -18.75 -16.29 -12.13
C ILE A 313 -19.00 -15.33 -10.98
N VAL A 314 -19.14 -14.05 -11.30
CA VAL A 314 -19.38 -12.98 -10.33
C VAL A 314 -20.88 -12.75 -10.19
N TYR A 315 -21.38 -12.67 -8.95
CA TYR A 315 -22.79 -12.40 -8.65
C TYR A 315 -22.95 -11.32 -7.58
N ALA A 316 -24.07 -10.59 -7.62
CA ALA A 316 -24.46 -9.68 -6.53
C ALA A 316 -25.09 -10.48 -5.38
N GLU A 317 -24.79 -10.13 -4.13
CA GLU A 317 -25.17 -10.93 -2.94
C GLU A 317 -26.68 -11.19 -2.80
N LYS A 318 -27.53 -10.36 -3.42
CA LYS A 318 -29.00 -10.51 -3.42
C LYS A 318 -29.54 -11.30 -4.63
N THR A 319 -28.69 -12.04 -5.34
CA THR A 319 -29.11 -12.86 -6.49
C THR A 319 -29.80 -14.14 -6.00
N HIS A 320 -31.03 -14.38 -6.46
CA HIS A 320 -31.84 -15.52 -6.01
C HIS A 320 -31.69 -16.76 -6.90
N ASP A 321 -31.40 -16.58 -8.20
CA ASP A 321 -31.25 -17.65 -9.18
C ASP A 321 -29.77 -17.98 -9.46
N LEU A 322 -29.01 -18.29 -8.41
CA LEU A 322 -27.58 -18.61 -8.51
C LEU A 322 -27.35 -20.12 -8.35
N THR A 323 -26.66 -20.72 -9.32
CA THR A 323 -26.16 -22.10 -9.19
C THR A 323 -24.69 -22.07 -8.80
N PHE A 324 -24.33 -22.79 -7.73
CA PHE A 324 -22.94 -22.97 -7.34
C PHE A 324 -22.35 -24.18 -8.04
N HIS A 325 -21.23 -23.96 -8.73
CA HIS A 325 -20.52 -25.01 -9.44
C HIS A 325 -19.23 -25.34 -8.69
N GLN A 326 -19.01 -26.64 -8.42
CA GLN A 326 -17.74 -27.12 -7.91
C GLN A 326 -16.91 -27.64 -9.09
N HIS A 327 -15.89 -26.89 -9.49
CA HIS A 327 -14.98 -27.31 -10.54
C HIS A 327 -13.60 -26.66 -10.33
N PRO A 328 -12.46 -27.38 -10.48
CA PRO A 328 -11.13 -26.84 -10.16
C PRO A 328 -10.80 -25.54 -10.92
N LYS A 329 -11.26 -25.45 -12.16
CA LYS A 329 -11.02 -24.30 -13.04
C LYS A 329 -12.00 -23.12 -12.85
N LEU A 330 -13.11 -23.30 -12.14
CA LEU A 330 -14.21 -22.33 -12.06
C LEU A 330 -14.61 -22.04 -10.61
N CYS A 331 -14.73 -20.77 -10.25
CA CYS A 331 -15.30 -20.35 -8.97
C CYS A 331 -16.47 -19.38 -9.14
N THR A 332 -17.45 -19.47 -8.25
CA THR A 332 -18.54 -18.51 -8.13
C THR A 332 -18.27 -17.57 -6.96
N VAL A 333 -18.27 -16.26 -7.19
CA VAL A 333 -17.76 -15.26 -6.27
C VAL A 333 -18.68 -14.06 -6.16
N SER A 334 -18.79 -13.49 -4.96
CA SER A 334 -19.61 -12.28 -4.79
C SER A 334 -18.87 -11.03 -5.28
N VAL A 335 -19.63 -9.99 -5.61
CA VAL A 335 -19.06 -8.67 -5.93
C VAL A 335 -18.22 -8.12 -4.78
N SER A 336 -18.63 -8.32 -3.53
CA SER A 336 -17.83 -7.89 -2.37
C SER A 336 -16.45 -8.55 -2.35
N CYS A 337 -16.37 -9.82 -2.75
CA CYS A 337 -15.10 -10.54 -2.82
C CYS A 337 -14.21 -10.03 -3.97
N LEU A 338 -14.78 -9.78 -5.14
CA LEU A 338 -14.06 -9.14 -6.25
C LEU A 338 -13.48 -7.78 -5.83
N MET A 339 -14.29 -6.93 -5.18
CA MET A 339 -13.84 -5.62 -4.71
C MET A 339 -12.80 -5.71 -3.58
N GLU A 340 -12.92 -6.68 -2.68
CA GLU A 340 -11.94 -6.92 -1.61
C GLU A 340 -10.59 -7.38 -2.18
N SER A 341 -10.60 -8.20 -3.23
CA SER A 341 -9.39 -8.63 -3.94
C SER A 341 -8.61 -7.42 -4.45
N ILE A 342 -9.31 -6.41 -5.00
CA ILE A 342 -8.69 -5.15 -5.43
C ILE A 342 -8.25 -4.32 -4.21
N ALA A 343 -9.10 -4.17 -3.20
CA ALA A 343 -8.83 -3.35 -2.01
C ALA A 343 -7.69 -3.89 -1.12
N THR A 344 -7.25 -5.12 -1.37
CA THR A 344 -6.10 -5.76 -0.73
C THR A 344 -4.93 -6.01 -1.68
N PHE A 345 -5.13 -5.74 -2.98
CA PHE A 345 -4.24 -6.12 -4.08
C PHE A 345 -3.79 -7.57 -3.96
N PHE A 346 -4.78 -8.47 -3.81
CA PHE A 346 -4.56 -9.88 -3.52
C PHE A 346 -5.63 -10.76 -4.15
N LEU A 347 -5.23 -11.87 -4.75
CA LEU A 347 -6.13 -12.80 -5.45
C LEU A 347 -6.51 -14.02 -4.59
N CYS A 348 -6.68 -13.88 -3.27
CA CYS A 348 -7.27 -14.96 -2.46
C CYS A 348 -8.50 -14.48 -1.70
N LYS A 349 -9.37 -15.46 -1.39
CA LYS A 349 -10.74 -15.35 -0.84
C LYS A 349 -11.85 -15.27 -1.87
N LEU A 350 -11.55 -15.35 -3.17
CA LEU A 350 -12.53 -15.70 -4.22
C LEU A 350 -13.06 -17.14 -4.07
N TYR A 351 -13.10 -17.69 -2.85
CA TYR A 351 -13.93 -18.81 -2.49
C TYR A 351 -15.34 -18.24 -2.27
N GLY A 352 -16.24 -18.50 -3.20
CA GLY A 352 -17.65 -18.55 -2.83
C GLY A 352 -17.86 -19.49 -1.64
N ILE A 353 -19.08 -19.50 -1.11
CA ILE A 353 -19.52 -20.49 -0.12
C ILE A 353 -18.94 -21.86 -0.52
N ILE A 354 -17.95 -22.36 0.23
CA ILE A 354 -17.69 -23.79 0.30
C ILE A 354 -19.03 -24.30 0.84
N PRO A 355 -19.84 -25.07 0.07
CA PRO A 355 -20.99 -25.71 0.67
C PRO A 355 -20.41 -26.52 1.81
N GLN A 356 -20.81 -26.19 3.04
CA GLN A 356 -20.45 -26.98 4.21
C GLN A 356 -20.76 -28.43 3.85
N LEU A 357 -19.74 -29.29 3.98
CA LEU A 357 -19.89 -30.74 3.90
C LEU A 357 -20.99 -31.22 4.84
#